data_AF-A0A959L795-F1
#
_entry.id   AF-A0A959L795-F1
#
_cell.length_a   1.000
_cell.length_b   1.000
_cell.length_c   1.000
_cell.angle_alpha   90.00
_cell.angle_beta   90.00
_cell.angle_gamma   90.00
#
_symmetry.space_group_name_H-M   'P 1'
#
loop_
_entity.id
_entity.type
_entity.pdbx_description
1 polymer ?
#
loop_
_entity_poly.entity_id
_entity_poly.type
_entity_poly.pdbx_seq_one_letter_code
_entity_poly.pdbx_strand_id
1 'polypeptide(L)'
;MTLLILVPTFVLILIQFVLFWQRKPEDFQNTLTSIVGSLKDQLNACQLDLRNEITGQRRELTDQLSGSRQELQVQLDQHNQHQLKVFELLNGQVKDLVSSNESRFNRLQDETAKSLEKIRLQVSERLEVMRQDNNKQLEQMRATVDEKLHQTLEERLGRSFKVVSEHLEKVQKGLGEMQSLAAGVGDLKKVLSNVKTRGILGEIQLLNIIEEIMTKEQYQLNAVVVPGKDFRVEIAIKLPGKNDDHKTLFLPIDSKFPLDKYQALTDAYESGCAAEITNKSKELHRAIILAAKDIRSKYIAPPYTTDFAIMFLPVEGLYAEISRHGDLLHTLRTEHQILVAGPSNLSAFLSSLQMGFRTLAIEKRSSEVWTLLSEIKTEFGKFGTALEKVQKKLSEANNVIDQAGVRRRAIERKLNKVEELPEGPTVKSVL
;
A
#
# COMPACT_ATOMS: atom_id res chain seq x y z
N MET A 1 -1.68 -144.47 -69.39
CA MET A 1 -0.33 -143.91 -69.17
C MET A 1 -0.45 -142.52 -68.50
N THR A 2 -1.12 -142.45 -67.34
CA THR A 2 -1.44 -141.17 -66.66
C THR A 2 -1.51 -141.28 -65.12
N LEU A 3 -1.70 -142.47 -64.52
CA LEU A 3 -1.70 -142.61 -63.05
C LEU A 3 -0.32 -142.89 -62.41
N LEU A 4 0.71 -143.30 -63.17
CA LEU A 4 2.03 -143.63 -62.61
C LEU A 4 2.86 -142.39 -62.20
N ILE A 5 2.47 -141.19 -62.67
CA ILE A 5 3.15 -139.90 -62.39
C ILE A 5 2.51 -139.16 -61.21
N LEU A 6 1.25 -139.49 -60.88
CA LEU A 6 0.45 -138.77 -59.87
C LEU A 6 0.89 -139.08 -58.43
N VAL A 7 1.38 -140.30 -58.18
CA VAL A 7 1.86 -140.73 -56.86
C VAL A 7 3.15 -139.98 -56.44
N PRO A 8 4.21 -139.88 -57.26
CA PRO A 8 5.41 -139.15 -56.85
C PRO A 8 5.18 -137.64 -56.73
N THR A 9 4.29 -137.03 -57.52
CA THR A 9 3.95 -135.60 -57.36
C THR A 9 3.18 -135.34 -56.07
N PHE A 10 2.28 -136.24 -55.68
CA PHE A 10 1.55 -136.10 -54.42
C PHE A 10 2.50 -136.26 -53.23
N VAL A 11 3.46 -137.20 -53.31
CA VAL A 11 4.51 -137.37 -52.29
C VAL A 11 5.43 -136.15 -52.22
N LEU A 12 5.80 -135.54 -53.35
CA LEU A 12 6.60 -134.31 -53.38
C LEU A 12 5.87 -133.11 -52.78
N ILE A 13 4.57 -132.98 -53.05
CA ILE A 13 3.73 -131.92 -52.45
C ILE A 13 3.56 -132.18 -50.96
N LEU A 14 3.38 -133.44 -50.54
CA LEU A 14 3.29 -133.79 -49.12
C LEU A 14 4.61 -133.56 -48.38
N ILE A 15 5.75 -133.83 -49.02
CA ILE A 15 7.08 -133.53 -48.48
C ILE A 15 7.31 -132.02 -48.42
N GLN A 16 6.90 -131.25 -49.43
CA GLN A 16 6.95 -129.78 -49.37
C GLN A 16 6.01 -129.22 -48.30
N PHE A 17 4.84 -129.81 -48.12
CA PHE A 17 3.88 -129.39 -47.09
C PHE A 17 4.40 -129.72 -45.68
N VAL A 18 5.00 -130.89 -45.49
CA VAL A 18 5.64 -131.28 -44.23
C VAL A 18 6.90 -130.45 -43.95
N LEU A 19 7.71 -130.13 -44.96
CA LEU A 19 8.86 -129.23 -44.81
C LEU A 19 8.45 -127.78 -44.52
N PHE A 20 7.33 -127.33 -45.10
CA PHE A 20 6.78 -126.00 -44.81
C PHE A 20 6.17 -125.94 -43.41
N TRP A 21 5.53 -127.01 -42.94
CA TRP A 21 5.00 -127.09 -41.58
C TRP A 21 6.08 -127.36 -40.52
N GLN A 22 7.24 -127.92 -40.92
CA GLN A 22 8.44 -128.03 -40.09
C GLN A 22 9.32 -126.78 -40.08
N ARG A 23 9.05 -125.75 -40.93
CA ARG A 23 9.65 -124.43 -40.74
C ARG A 23 9.00 -123.76 -39.53
N LYS A 24 9.66 -124.01 -38.41
CA LYS A 24 9.29 -123.69 -37.04
C LYS A 24 8.77 -122.26 -36.85
N PRO A 25 7.72 -122.06 -36.03
CA PRO A 25 7.29 -120.76 -35.54
C PRO A 25 8.33 -120.03 -34.65
N GLU A 26 9.44 -120.69 -34.29
CA GLU A 26 10.52 -120.13 -33.47
C GLU A 26 11.27 -118.98 -34.15
N ASP A 27 11.54 -119.04 -35.46
CA ASP A 27 12.29 -117.98 -36.15
C ASP A 27 11.52 -116.66 -36.22
N PHE A 28 10.20 -116.73 -36.44
CA PHE A 28 9.35 -115.54 -36.48
C PHE A 28 9.20 -114.89 -35.09
N GLN A 29 9.06 -115.71 -34.04
CA GLN A 29 9.01 -115.23 -32.66
C GLN A 29 10.34 -114.60 -32.21
N ASN A 30 11.48 -115.14 -32.64
CA ASN A 30 12.81 -114.57 -32.36
C ASN A 30 13.04 -113.23 -33.09
N THR A 31 12.58 -113.09 -34.32
CA THR A 31 12.64 -111.79 -35.03
C THR A 31 11.70 -110.74 -34.44
N LEU A 32 10.51 -111.13 -33.96
CA LEU A 32 9.60 -110.18 -33.30
C LEU A 32 10.11 -109.76 -31.93
N THR A 33 10.70 -110.67 -31.15
CA THR A 33 11.29 -110.33 -29.84
C THR A 33 12.53 -109.45 -29.98
N SER A 34 13.36 -109.63 -31.02
CA SER A 34 14.50 -108.75 -31.26
C SER A 34 14.08 -107.35 -31.73
N ILE A 35 13.07 -107.23 -32.59
CA ILE A 35 12.52 -105.93 -33.03
C ILE A 35 11.87 -105.20 -31.86
N VAL A 36 11.01 -105.88 -31.08
CA VAL A 36 10.39 -105.30 -29.88
C VAL A 36 11.43 -104.94 -28.83
N GLY A 37 12.49 -105.73 -28.67
CA GLY A 37 13.64 -105.42 -27.81
C GLY A 37 14.34 -104.13 -28.26
N SER A 38 14.69 -104.04 -29.54
CA SER A 38 15.37 -102.86 -30.11
C SER A 38 14.52 -101.58 -30.03
N LEU A 39 13.21 -101.67 -30.25
CA LEU A 39 12.28 -100.55 -30.10
C LEU A 39 12.16 -100.13 -28.63
N LYS A 40 12.16 -101.08 -27.70
CA LYS A 40 12.13 -100.79 -26.27
C LYS A 40 13.42 -100.11 -25.82
N ASP A 41 14.57 -100.53 -26.34
CA ASP A 41 15.85 -99.91 -26.05
C ASP A 41 15.97 -98.50 -26.66
N GLN A 42 15.49 -98.30 -27.89
CA GLN A 42 15.42 -96.97 -28.51
C GLN A 42 14.46 -96.03 -27.76
N LEU A 43 13.33 -96.55 -27.27
CA LEU A 43 12.36 -95.77 -26.51
C LEU A 43 12.88 -95.42 -25.12
N ASN A 44 13.61 -96.32 -24.47
CA ASN A 44 14.30 -96.07 -23.21
C ASN A 44 15.44 -95.04 -23.38
N ALA A 45 16.22 -95.14 -24.46
CA ALA A 45 17.27 -94.17 -24.77
C ALA A 45 16.69 -92.78 -25.04
N CYS A 46 15.62 -92.70 -25.84
CA CYS A 46 14.90 -91.45 -26.09
C CYS A 46 14.30 -90.86 -24.80
N GLN A 47 13.70 -91.68 -23.94
CA GLN A 47 13.21 -91.21 -22.63
C GLN A 47 14.34 -90.71 -21.73
N LEU A 48 15.53 -91.33 -21.78
CA LEU A 48 16.68 -90.92 -21.00
C LEU A 48 17.21 -89.55 -21.48
N ASP A 49 17.33 -89.36 -22.79
CA ASP A 49 17.78 -88.09 -23.39
C ASP A 49 16.80 -86.96 -23.10
N LEU A 50 15.50 -87.20 -23.27
CA LEU A 50 14.47 -86.20 -22.96
C LEU A 50 14.50 -85.78 -21.48
N ARG A 51 14.76 -86.74 -20.58
CA ARG A 51 14.87 -86.48 -19.14
C ARG A 51 16.14 -85.71 -18.80
N ASN A 52 17.25 -86.01 -19.48
CA ASN A 52 18.50 -85.28 -19.35
C ASN A 52 18.38 -83.84 -19.86
N GLU A 53 17.67 -83.64 -20.96
CA GLU A 53 17.45 -82.31 -21.55
C GLU A 53 16.50 -81.46 -20.69
N ILE A 54 15.41 -82.04 -20.19
CA ILE A 54 14.51 -81.36 -19.24
C ILE A 54 15.24 -81.00 -17.94
N THR A 55 16.10 -81.88 -17.43
CA THR A 55 16.90 -81.58 -16.22
C THR A 55 17.99 -80.54 -16.51
N GLY A 56 18.56 -80.52 -17.71
CA GLY A 56 19.45 -79.47 -18.20
C GLY A 56 18.77 -78.11 -18.24
N GLN A 57 17.63 -78.00 -18.93
CA GLN A 57 16.86 -76.76 -19.03
C GLN A 57 16.37 -76.26 -17.67
N ARG A 58 15.94 -77.16 -16.77
CA ARG A 58 15.56 -76.78 -15.41
C ARG A 58 16.73 -76.24 -14.59
N ARG A 59 17.92 -76.82 -14.73
CA ARG A 59 19.13 -76.29 -14.06
C ARG A 59 19.48 -74.91 -14.60
N GLU A 60 19.51 -74.75 -15.91
CA GLU A 60 19.83 -73.46 -16.54
C GLU A 60 18.83 -72.36 -16.17
N LEU A 61 17.53 -72.64 -16.16
CA LEU A 61 16.51 -71.70 -15.69
C LEU A 61 16.67 -71.35 -14.21
N THR A 62 17.04 -72.32 -13.37
CA THR A 62 17.26 -72.09 -11.94
C THR A 62 18.51 -71.22 -11.73
N ASP A 63 19.56 -71.46 -12.50
CA ASP A 63 20.80 -70.69 -12.46
C ASP A 63 20.56 -69.26 -12.96
N GLN A 64 19.84 -69.06 -14.06
CA GLN A 64 19.45 -67.74 -14.56
C GLN A 64 18.58 -66.97 -13.57
N LEU A 65 17.57 -67.61 -12.95
CA LEU A 65 16.75 -67.00 -11.91
C LEU A 65 17.58 -66.64 -10.67
N SER A 66 18.52 -67.48 -10.28
CA SER A 66 19.41 -67.20 -9.15
C SER A 66 20.35 -66.02 -9.45
N GLY A 67 20.91 -65.96 -10.66
CA GLY A 67 21.76 -64.86 -11.12
C GLY A 67 20.99 -63.54 -11.18
N SER A 68 19.81 -63.54 -11.80
CA SER A 68 18.96 -62.34 -11.87
C SER A 68 18.53 -61.85 -10.48
N ARG A 69 18.18 -62.77 -9.57
CA ARG A 69 17.83 -62.41 -8.18
C ARG A 69 19.02 -61.82 -7.42
N GLN A 70 20.23 -62.34 -7.64
CA GLN A 70 21.45 -61.83 -7.02
C GLN A 70 21.81 -60.44 -7.56
N GLU A 71 21.71 -60.21 -8.87
CA GLU A 71 21.90 -58.89 -9.47
C GLU A 71 20.91 -57.85 -8.93
N LEU A 72 19.63 -58.23 -8.82
CA LEU A 72 18.59 -57.36 -8.28
C LEU A 72 18.85 -56.99 -6.81
N GLN A 73 19.35 -57.95 -6.02
CA GLN A 73 19.72 -57.71 -4.63
C GLN A 73 20.91 -56.74 -4.52
N VAL A 74 21.93 -56.90 -5.37
CA VAL A 74 23.08 -55.99 -5.43
C VAL A 74 22.65 -54.59 -5.86
N GLN A 75 21.76 -54.45 -6.85
CA GLN A 75 21.23 -53.15 -7.26
C GLN A 75 20.40 -52.48 -6.16
N LEU A 76 19.57 -53.23 -5.44
CA LEU A 76 18.79 -52.72 -4.31
C LEU A 76 19.69 -52.23 -3.17
N ASP A 77 20.74 -52.99 -2.84
CA ASP A 77 21.70 -52.58 -1.81
C ASP A 77 22.47 -51.32 -2.23
N GLN A 78 22.90 -51.24 -3.50
CA GLN A 78 23.53 -50.04 -4.04
C GLN A 78 22.59 -48.83 -4.03
N HIS A 79 21.31 -49.03 -4.36
CA HIS A 79 20.30 -47.97 -4.32
C HIS A 79 20.05 -47.48 -2.89
N ASN A 80 19.91 -48.39 -1.93
CA ASN A 80 19.75 -48.05 -0.52
C ASN A 80 20.97 -47.31 0.03
N GLN A 81 22.18 -47.75 -0.30
CA GLN A 81 23.41 -47.04 0.08
C GLN A 81 23.50 -45.65 -0.54
N HIS A 82 23.06 -45.48 -1.79
CA HIS A 82 23.02 -44.18 -2.44
C HIS A 82 22.01 -43.23 -1.77
N GLN A 83 20.82 -43.72 -1.44
CA GLN A 83 19.80 -42.94 -0.71
C GLN A 83 20.32 -42.49 0.67
N LEU A 84 20.99 -43.36 1.42
CA LEU A 84 21.57 -43.01 2.72
C LEU A 84 22.65 -41.92 2.59
N LYS A 85 23.54 -42.01 1.60
CA LYS A 85 24.55 -40.97 1.33
C LYS A 85 23.94 -39.63 0.96
N VAL A 86 22.89 -39.62 0.13
CA VAL A 86 22.16 -38.39 -0.23
C VAL A 86 21.50 -37.78 1.00
N PHE A 87 20.90 -38.60 1.86
CA PHE A 87 20.28 -38.14 3.10
C PHE A 87 21.31 -37.55 4.08
N GLU A 88 22.47 -38.20 4.26
CA GLU A 88 23.57 -37.66 5.08
C GLU A 88 24.10 -36.33 4.54
N LEU A 89 24.27 -36.20 3.22
CA LEU A 89 24.72 -34.96 2.58
C LEU A 89 23.72 -33.82 2.81
N LEU A 90 22.43 -34.09 2.61
CA LEU A 90 21.36 -33.10 2.85
C LEU A 90 21.32 -32.67 4.30
N ASN A 91 21.44 -33.61 5.24
CA ASN A 91 21.40 -33.29 6.67
C ASN A 91 22.64 -32.47 7.09
N GLY A 92 23.80 -32.75 6.50
CA GLY A 92 25.00 -31.94 6.66
C GLY A 92 24.81 -30.50 6.15
N GLN A 93 24.29 -30.34 4.92
CA GLN A 93 24.01 -29.02 4.35
C GLN A 93 22.99 -28.21 5.18
N VAL A 94 21.95 -28.86 5.70
CA VAL A 94 20.97 -28.20 6.58
C VAL A 94 21.62 -27.74 7.88
N LYS A 95 22.49 -28.57 8.49
CA LYS A 95 23.23 -28.20 9.71
C LYS A 95 24.19 -27.03 9.48
N ASP A 96 24.88 -27.00 8.34
CA ASP A 96 25.78 -25.91 7.97
C ASP A 96 25.01 -24.61 7.70
N LEU A 97 23.84 -24.70 7.07
CA LEU A 97 22.95 -23.55 6.89
C LEU A 97 22.44 -23.00 8.22
N VAL A 98 22.01 -23.86 9.14
CA VAL A 98 21.53 -23.44 10.48
C VAL A 98 22.64 -22.74 11.26
N SER A 99 23.83 -23.33 11.32
CA SER A 99 24.99 -22.72 12.02
C SER A 99 25.50 -21.43 11.35
N SER A 100 25.49 -21.38 10.01
CA SER A 100 25.78 -20.13 9.29
C SER A 100 24.74 -19.05 9.56
N ASN A 101 23.47 -19.40 9.74
CA ASN A 101 22.42 -18.44 9.99
C ASN A 101 22.47 -17.93 11.44
N GLU A 102 22.76 -18.82 12.39
CA GLU A 102 22.96 -18.49 13.81
C GLU A 102 24.14 -17.53 14.00
N SER A 103 25.28 -17.80 13.34
CA SER A 103 26.44 -16.90 13.38
C SER A 103 26.17 -15.53 12.72
N ARG A 104 25.40 -15.48 11.63
CA ARG A 104 24.95 -14.21 11.02
C ARG A 104 24.02 -13.44 11.96
N PHE A 105 23.10 -14.13 12.63
CA PHE A 105 22.18 -13.53 13.57
C PHE A 105 22.91 -12.91 14.76
N ASN A 106 23.85 -13.65 15.36
CA ASN A 106 24.68 -13.13 16.46
C ASN A 106 25.53 -11.93 16.04
N ARG A 107 26.10 -11.92 14.82
CA ARG A 107 26.83 -10.76 14.29
C ARG A 107 25.93 -9.54 14.10
N LEU A 108 24.72 -9.73 13.55
CA LEU A 108 23.75 -8.65 13.42
C LEU A 108 23.32 -8.09 14.77
N GLN A 109 23.13 -8.95 15.78
CA GLN A 109 22.78 -8.54 17.13
C GLN A 109 23.91 -7.71 17.77
N ASP A 110 25.17 -8.12 17.60
CA ASP A 110 26.33 -7.36 18.06
C ASP A 110 26.51 -6.02 17.34
N GLU A 111 26.34 -6.00 16.02
CA GLU A 111 26.45 -4.77 15.22
C GLU A 111 25.33 -3.78 15.54
N THR A 112 24.11 -4.27 15.73
CA THR A 112 22.97 -3.42 16.15
C THR A 112 23.17 -2.86 17.56
N ALA A 113 23.66 -3.67 18.51
CA ALA A 113 24.00 -3.18 19.85
C ALA A 113 25.08 -2.09 19.82
N LYS A 114 26.15 -2.28 19.04
CA LYS A 114 27.20 -1.27 18.86
C LYS A 114 26.70 0.00 18.18
N SER A 115 25.83 -0.12 17.18
CA SER A 115 25.22 1.02 16.50
C SER A 115 24.33 1.83 17.43
N LEU A 116 23.51 1.16 18.24
CA LEU A 116 22.68 1.83 19.26
C LEU A 116 23.51 2.56 20.30
N GLU A 117 24.62 1.99 20.77
CA GLU A 117 25.50 2.68 21.71
C GLU A 117 26.17 3.89 21.06
N LYS A 118 26.58 3.79 19.79
CA LYS A 118 27.14 4.92 19.04
C LYS A 118 26.11 6.05 18.88
N ILE A 119 24.86 5.72 18.57
CA ILE A 119 23.76 6.69 18.49
C ILE A 119 23.54 7.35 19.86
N ARG A 120 23.52 6.56 20.94
CA ARG A 120 23.36 7.08 22.31
C ARG A 120 24.45 8.10 22.66
N LEU A 121 25.71 7.79 22.36
CA LEU A 121 26.85 8.68 22.59
C LEU A 121 26.74 9.96 21.74
N GLN A 122 26.43 9.84 20.45
CA GLN A 122 26.30 11.00 19.56
C GLN A 122 25.13 11.92 19.95
N VAL A 123 24.00 11.35 20.38
CA VAL A 123 22.86 12.13 20.88
C VAL A 123 23.24 12.86 22.17
N SER A 124 23.93 12.19 23.09
CA SER A 124 24.37 12.80 24.34
C SER A 124 25.38 13.94 24.10
N GLU A 125 26.32 13.76 23.17
CA GLU A 125 27.28 14.79 22.75
C GLU A 125 26.56 16.00 22.14
N ARG A 126 25.61 15.78 21.22
CA ARG A 126 24.84 16.88 20.61
C ARG A 126 23.97 17.62 21.61
N LEU A 127 23.37 16.93 22.57
CA LEU A 127 22.59 17.57 23.64
C LEU A 127 23.47 18.46 24.52
N GLU A 128 24.70 18.03 24.81
CA GLU A 128 25.63 18.83 25.59
C GLU A 128 26.12 20.06 24.81
N VAL A 129 26.43 19.92 23.52
CA VAL A 129 26.75 21.07 22.65
C VAL A 129 25.57 22.05 22.58
N MET A 130 24.34 21.55 22.39
CA MET A 130 23.14 22.39 22.37
C MET A 130 22.93 23.12 23.70
N ARG A 131 23.18 22.46 24.83
CA ARG A 131 23.10 23.07 26.16
C ARG A 131 24.12 24.19 26.32
N GLN A 132 25.35 23.98 25.86
CA GLN A 132 26.42 24.98 25.90
C GLN A 132 26.12 26.17 24.98
N ASP A 133 25.63 25.93 23.76
CA ASP A 133 25.25 27.00 22.83
C ASP A 133 24.05 27.81 23.35
N ASN A 134 23.07 27.16 23.98
CA ASN A 134 21.94 27.85 24.59
C ASN A 134 22.39 28.73 25.77
N ASN A 135 23.28 28.23 26.62
CA ASN A 135 23.89 29.05 27.68
C ASN A 135 24.65 30.26 27.12
N LYS A 136 25.43 30.09 26.05
CA LYS A 136 26.12 31.20 25.38
C LYS A 136 25.16 32.22 24.79
N GLN A 137 24.07 31.77 24.15
CA GLN A 137 23.04 32.68 23.62
C GLN A 137 22.32 33.44 24.74
N LEU A 138 22.05 32.79 25.88
CA LEU A 138 21.49 33.44 27.07
C LEU A 138 22.44 34.48 27.66
N GLU A 139 23.74 34.21 27.72
CA GLU A 139 24.75 35.20 28.11
C GLU A 139 24.85 36.36 27.12
N GLN A 140 24.84 36.09 25.82
CA GLN A 140 24.82 37.14 24.79
C GLN A 140 23.56 37.99 24.87
N MET A 141 22.41 37.38 25.12
CA MET A 141 21.16 38.10 25.38
C MET A 141 21.27 38.96 26.63
N ARG A 142 21.83 38.44 27.74
CA ARG A 142 22.07 39.24 28.96
C ARG A 142 22.98 40.43 28.69
N ALA A 143 24.11 40.22 28.00
CA ALA A 143 25.04 41.28 27.65
C ALA A 143 24.40 42.33 26.74
N THR A 144 23.64 41.90 25.73
CA THR A 144 22.92 42.81 24.81
C THR A 144 21.82 43.58 25.52
N VAL A 145 21.09 42.92 26.43
CA VAL A 145 20.03 43.54 27.24
C VAL A 145 20.63 44.54 28.22
N ASP A 146 21.74 44.22 28.88
CA ASP A 146 22.46 45.13 29.76
C ASP A 146 23.03 46.32 29.00
N GLU A 147 23.64 46.10 27.83
CA GLU A 147 24.18 47.18 26.98
C GLU A 147 23.05 48.09 26.48
N LYS A 148 21.96 47.50 25.95
CA LYS A 148 20.77 48.26 25.53
C LYS A 148 20.12 48.97 26.71
N LEU A 149 20.01 48.35 27.88
CA LEU A 149 19.47 49.01 29.07
C LEU A 149 20.37 50.14 29.52
N HIS A 150 21.68 49.96 29.63
CA HIS A 150 22.60 51.00 30.06
C HIS A 150 22.58 52.18 29.08
N GLN A 151 22.65 51.92 27.77
CA GLN A 151 22.60 52.94 26.73
C GLN A 151 21.26 53.68 26.73
N THR A 152 20.14 52.95 26.86
CA THR A 152 18.79 53.56 26.88
C THR A 152 18.53 54.30 28.18
N LEU A 153 19.07 53.83 29.31
CA LEU A 153 18.92 54.43 30.63
C LEU A 153 19.78 55.68 30.74
N GLU A 154 21.01 55.69 30.23
CA GLU A 154 21.90 56.85 30.21
C GLU A 154 21.40 57.93 29.24
N GLU A 155 20.89 57.54 28.06
CA GLU A 155 20.20 58.48 27.16
C GLU A 155 18.92 59.04 27.77
N ARG A 156 18.10 58.20 28.43
CA ARG A 156 16.86 58.67 29.07
C ARG A 156 17.12 59.48 30.33
N LEU A 157 18.11 59.11 31.15
CA LEU A 157 18.47 59.85 32.37
C LEU A 157 19.14 61.18 31.99
N GLY A 158 20.02 61.20 31.00
CA GLY A 158 20.61 62.44 30.48
C GLY A 158 19.56 63.39 29.90
N ARG A 159 18.60 62.86 29.11
CA ARG A 159 17.44 63.65 28.65
C ARG A 159 16.54 64.08 29.82
N SER A 160 16.32 63.23 30.82
CA SER A 160 15.48 63.55 31.97
C SER A 160 16.11 64.61 32.88
N PHE A 161 17.42 64.59 33.11
CA PHE A 161 18.12 65.63 33.88
C PHE A 161 18.19 66.97 33.13
N LYS A 162 18.30 66.94 31.81
CA LYS A 162 18.23 68.14 30.96
C LYS A 162 16.82 68.74 30.96
N VAL A 163 15.79 67.90 30.85
CA VAL A 163 14.38 68.30 30.97
C VAL A 163 14.04 68.81 32.37
N VAL A 164 14.60 68.22 33.43
CA VAL A 164 14.41 68.68 34.83
C VAL A 164 15.10 70.02 35.09
N SER A 165 16.29 70.24 34.52
CA SER A 165 16.97 71.54 34.62
C SER A 165 16.24 72.64 33.84
N GLU A 166 15.74 72.33 32.63
CA GLU A 166 14.84 73.22 31.88
C GLU A 166 13.48 73.41 32.58
N HIS A 167 13.00 72.43 33.34
CA HIS A 167 11.79 72.53 34.15
C HIS A 167 11.98 73.42 35.36
N LEU A 168 13.14 73.41 36.03
CA LEU A 168 13.41 74.32 37.15
C LEU A 168 13.45 75.78 36.70
N GLU A 169 13.99 76.05 35.51
CA GLU A 169 13.99 77.38 34.88
C GLU A 169 12.58 77.80 34.42
N LYS A 170 11.77 76.85 33.93
CA LYS A 170 10.35 77.07 33.58
C LYS A 170 9.42 77.15 34.79
N VAL A 171 9.72 76.53 35.93
CA VAL A 171 8.92 76.61 37.17
C VAL A 171 9.06 77.98 37.82
N GLN A 172 10.23 78.62 37.71
CA GLN A 172 10.43 80.00 38.16
C GLN A 172 9.68 81.03 37.30
N LYS A 173 9.46 80.72 36.00
CA LYS A 173 8.57 81.50 35.11
C LYS A 173 7.09 81.10 35.22
N GLY A 174 6.80 79.85 35.55
CA GLY A 174 5.46 79.25 35.54
C GLY A 174 4.60 79.52 36.77
N LEU A 175 5.17 80.06 37.85
CA LEU A 175 4.38 80.55 38.99
C LEU A 175 3.45 81.72 38.63
N GLY A 176 3.58 82.32 37.44
CA GLY A 176 2.71 83.39 36.94
C GLY A 176 1.50 82.94 36.11
N GLU A 177 1.40 81.67 35.71
CA GLU A 177 0.34 81.20 34.78
C GLU A 177 -0.45 80.03 35.38
N MET A 178 -0.86 80.17 36.64
CA MET A 178 -1.70 79.20 37.35
C MET A 178 -3.18 79.34 36.95
N GLN A 179 -3.51 79.17 35.67
CA GLN A 179 -4.92 79.12 35.22
C GLN A 179 -5.22 78.16 34.05
N SER A 180 -4.34 77.19 33.73
CA SER A 180 -4.62 76.22 32.65
C SER A 180 -4.00 74.82 32.88
N LEU A 181 -4.43 74.13 33.94
CA LEU A 181 -4.08 72.72 34.20
C LEU A 181 -5.32 71.83 34.16
N ALA A 182 -5.93 71.71 32.97
CA ALA A 182 -7.00 70.75 32.69
C ALA A 182 -6.82 69.98 31.36
N ALA A 183 -5.67 70.11 30.67
CA ALA A 183 -5.51 69.63 29.29
C ALA A 183 -4.79 68.28 29.11
N GLY A 184 -4.09 67.75 30.13
CA GLY A 184 -3.19 66.59 29.99
C GLY A 184 -3.87 65.22 29.81
N VAL A 185 -5.17 65.09 30.11
CA VAL A 185 -5.93 63.83 29.96
C VAL A 185 -6.63 63.73 28.58
N GLY A 186 -6.57 64.80 27.77
CA GLY A 186 -7.23 64.87 26.46
C GLY A 186 -6.52 64.13 25.31
N ASP A 187 -5.21 63.86 25.42
CA ASP A 187 -4.42 63.33 24.29
C ASP A 187 -4.66 61.84 24.01
N LEU A 188 -4.93 61.02 25.03
CA LEU A 188 -5.35 59.62 24.85
C LEU A 188 -6.75 59.52 24.21
N LYS A 189 -7.66 60.43 24.57
CA LYS A 189 -8.96 60.58 23.89
C LYS A 189 -8.78 61.04 22.44
N LYS A 190 -7.80 61.90 22.15
CA LYS A 190 -7.49 62.35 20.78
C LYS A 190 -6.93 61.24 19.90
N VAL A 191 -6.01 60.39 20.39
CA VAL A 191 -5.48 59.26 19.59
C VAL A 191 -6.56 58.22 19.27
N LEU A 192 -7.51 58.00 20.20
CA LEU A 192 -8.68 57.13 19.98
C LEU A 192 -9.82 57.81 19.20
N SER A 193 -9.78 59.14 19.00
CA SER A 193 -10.76 59.89 18.19
C SER A 193 -10.44 59.89 16.69
N ASN A 194 -9.24 59.47 16.28
CA ASN A 194 -8.89 59.45 14.86
C ASN A 194 -9.54 58.24 14.16
N VAL A 195 -10.36 58.51 13.15
CA VAL A 195 -11.09 57.50 12.37
C VAL A 195 -10.15 56.48 11.73
N LYS A 196 -8.94 56.90 11.30
CA LYS A 196 -7.94 56.00 10.70
C LYS A 196 -7.34 55.02 11.72
N THR A 197 -6.96 55.50 12.89
CA THR A 197 -6.41 54.66 13.97
C THR A 197 -7.43 53.61 14.42
N ARG A 198 -8.71 53.98 14.44
CA ARG A 198 -9.82 53.09 14.76
C ARG A 198 -10.02 52.00 13.71
N GLY A 199 -9.95 52.33 12.42
CA GLY A 199 -9.98 51.34 11.34
C GLY A 199 -8.88 50.29 11.48
N ILE A 200 -7.64 50.75 11.69
CA ILE A 200 -6.46 49.87 11.85
C ILE A 200 -6.61 48.93 13.05
N LEU A 201 -7.13 49.40 14.19
CA LEU A 201 -7.36 48.52 15.35
C LEU A 201 -8.38 47.41 15.05
N GLY A 202 -9.43 47.73 14.30
CA GLY A 202 -10.42 46.75 13.85
C GLY A 202 -9.84 45.72 12.88
N GLU A 203 -8.97 46.15 11.97
CA GLU A 203 -8.24 45.28 11.03
C GLU A 203 -7.27 44.34 11.77
N ILE A 204 -6.51 44.86 12.74
CA ILE A 204 -5.58 44.05 13.55
C ILE A 204 -6.35 42.98 14.34
N GLN A 205 -7.49 43.32 14.93
CA GLN A 205 -8.29 42.35 15.67
C GLN A 205 -8.85 41.26 14.74
N LEU A 206 -9.32 41.64 13.56
CA LEU A 206 -9.78 40.69 12.54
C LEU A 206 -8.64 39.75 12.11
N LEU A 207 -7.45 40.30 11.87
CA LEU A 207 -6.26 39.53 11.50
C LEU A 207 -5.88 38.52 12.59
N ASN A 208 -5.86 38.95 13.86
CA ASN A 208 -5.51 38.07 14.98
C ASN A 208 -6.45 36.86 15.08
N ILE A 209 -7.77 37.07 14.91
CA ILE A 209 -8.77 35.98 14.93
C ILE A 209 -8.51 34.99 13.79
N ILE A 210 -8.19 35.50 12.61
CA ILE A 210 -7.95 34.67 11.42
C ILE A 210 -6.63 33.88 11.57
N GLU A 211 -5.56 34.51 12.06
CA GLU A 211 -4.26 33.87 12.27
C GLU A 211 -4.29 32.78 13.35
N GLU A 212 -5.16 32.92 14.36
CA GLU A 212 -5.33 31.90 15.40
C GLU A 212 -6.03 30.64 14.87
N ILE A 213 -6.97 30.79 13.93
CA ILE A 213 -7.86 29.69 13.50
C ILE A 213 -7.43 29.08 12.16
N MET A 214 -6.88 29.87 11.23
CA MET A 214 -6.62 29.45 9.84
C MET A 214 -5.13 29.52 9.49
N THR A 215 -4.68 28.63 8.59
CA THR A 215 -3.31 28.69 8.06
C THR A 215 -3.18 29.74 6.96
N LYS A 216 -1.97 30.29 6.76
CA LYS A 216 -1.70 31.33 5.74
C LYS A 216 -2.07 30.94 4.31
N GLU A 217 -2.21 29.65 4.02
CA GLU A 217 -2.62 29.15 2.72
C GLU A 217 -4.13 29.32 2.47
N GLN A 218 -4.93 29.28 3.55
CA GLN A 218 -6.39 29.28 3.54
C GLN A 218 -7.01 30.66 3.40
N TYR A 219 -6.24 31.74 3.53
CA TYR A 219 -6.72 33.11 3.35
C TYR A 219 -5.70 33.97 2.60
N GLN A 220 -6.10 35.19 2.26
CA GLN A 220 -5.24 36.20 1.67
C GLN A 220 -5.57 37.57 2.26
N LEU A 221 -4.55 38.30 2.67
CA LEU A 221 -4.67 39.66 3.15
C LEU A 221 -4.68 40.66 1.99
N ASN A 222 -5.46 41.72 2.10
CA ASN A 222 -5.54 42.82 1.12
C ASN A 222 -5.72 42.31 -0.32
N ALA A 223 -6.66 41.38 -0.48
CA ALA A 223 -6.86 40.61 -1.70
C ALA A 223 -7.76 41.34 -2.70
N VAL A 224 -7.42 41.26 -3.99
CA VAL A 224 -8.32 41.65 -5.07
C VAL A 224 -9.15 40.44 -5.45
N VAL A 225 -10.41 40.43 -5.01
CA VAL A 225 -11.31 39.26 -5.14
C VAL A 225 -12.16 39.27 -6.41
N VAL A 226 -12.31 40.44 -7.06
CA VAL A 226 -13.06 40.60 -8.31
C VAL A 226 -12.09 41.03 -9.42
N PRO A 227 -11.92 40.23 -10.50
CA PRO A 227 -11.06 40.61 -11.62
C PRO A 227 -11.50 41.92 -12.26
N GLY A 228 -10.54 42.81 -12.55
CA GLY A 228 -10.80 44.10 -13.18
C GLY A 228 -11.27 45.22 -12.25
N LYS A 229 -11.47 44.94 -10.95
CA LYS A 229 -11.66 45.97 -9.91
C LYS A 229 -10.37 46.10 -9.09
N ASP A 230 -10.04 47.32 -8.65
CA ASP A 230 -8.88 47.59 -7.78
C ASP A 230 -9.26 47.72 -6.30
N PHE A 231 -10.44 47.22 -5.92
CA PHE A 231 -10.85 47.20 -4.52
C PHE A 231 -10.21 46.01 -3.82
N ARG A 232 -9.51 46.28 -2.72
CA ARG A 232 -8.84 45.28 -1.89
C ARG A 232 -9.67 45.04 -0.64
N VAL A 233 -10.12 43.81 -0.45
CA VAL A 233 -10.75 43.41 0.80
C VAL A 233 -9.66 43.11 1.83
N GLU A 234 -9.88 43.50 3.08
CA GLU A 234 -8.93 43.29 4.18
C GLU A 234 -8.50 41.82 4.28
N ILE A 235 -9.48 40.90 4.26
CA ILE A 235 -9.24 39.46 4.28
C ILE A 235 -10.17 38.74 3.30
N ALA A 236 -9.62 37.81 2.53
CA ALA A 236 -10.37 36.89 1.68
C ALA A 236 -10.04 35.45 2.04
N ILE A 237 -11.03 34.68 2.51
CA ILE A 237 -10.87 33.25 2.80
C ILE A 237 -11.03 32.46 1.51
N LYS A 238 -10.10 31.54 1.26
CA LYS A 238 -10.12 30.65 0.09
C LYS A 238 -10.98 29.44 0.40
N LEU A 239 -12.14 29.35 -0.24
CA LEU A 239 -13.01 28.19 -0.16
C LEU A 239 -12.60 27.14 -1.21
N PRO A 240 -12.59 25.85 -0.86
CA PRO A 240 -12.37 24.78 -1.82
C PRO A 240 -13.54 24.72 -2.80
N GLY A 241 -13.26 24.94 -4.09
CA GLY A 241 -14.27 24.91 -5.15
C GLY A 241 -14.89 23.52 -5.31
N LYS A 242 -16.17 23.49 -5.74
CA LYS A 242 -16.94 22.24 -5.94
C LYS A 242 -16.49 21.40 -7.13
N ASN A 243 -15.76 21.96 -8.09
CA ASN A 243 -15.33 21.26 -9.31
C ASN A 243 -13.85 21.52 -9.62
N ASP A 244 -13.25 20.62 -10.40
CA ASP A 244 -11.86 20.54 -10.89
C ASP A 244 -11.39 21.76 -11.73
N ASP A 245 -12.16 22.83 -11.74
CA ASP A 245 -11.97 24.02 -12.59
C ASP A 245 -10.91 25.00 -12.04
N HIS A 246 -10.14 24.58 -11.01
CA HIS A 246 -9.03 25.32 -10.38
C HIS A 246 -9.29 26.76 -9.92
N LYS A 247 -10.52 27.28 -10.00
CA LYS A 247 -10.85 28.64 -9.56
C LYS A 247 -11.12 28.66 -8.06
N THR A 248 -10.18 29.24 -7.32
CA THR A 248 -10.35 29.56 -5.90
C THR A 248 -11.54 30.49 -5.71
N LEU A 249 -12.54 30.04 -4.94
CA LEU A 249 -13.68 30.85 -4.55
C LEU A 249 -13.32 31.65 -3.31
N PHE A 250 -13.47 32.98 -3.34
CA PHE A 250 -13.15 33.82 -2.18
C PHE A 250 -14.39 34.14 -1.34
N LEU A 251 -14.28 34.06 -0.02
CA LEU A 251 -15.21 34.63 0.95
C LEU A 251 -14.63 35.94 1.49
N PRO A 252 -15.14 37.11 1.07
CA PRO A 252 -14.64 38.40 1.49
C PRO A 252 -15.07 38.74 2.93
N ILE A 253 -14.14 39.25 3.73
CA ILE A 253 -14.37 39.75 5.09
C ILE A 253 -13.79 41.16 5.21
N ASP A 254 -14.62 42.12 5.58
CA ASP A 254 -14.27 43.53 5.69
C ASP A 254 -14.70 44.07 7.06
N SER A 255 -13.79 44.76 7.75
CA SER A 255 -14.00 45.34 9.08
C SER A 255 -14.60 46.73 8.96
N LYS A 256 -15.68 46.95 9.73
CA LYS A 256 -16.35 48.25 9.79
C LYS A 256 -16.53 48.68 11.22
N PHE A 257 -16.02 49.86 11.53
CA PHE A 257 -16.01 50.37 12.90
C PHE A 257 -16.65 51.76 13.04
N PRO A 258 -18.00 51.85 13.01
CA PRO A 258 -18.73 53.09 13.25
C PRO A 258 -18.77 53.46 14.74
N LEU A 259 -17.61 53.49 15.41
CA LEU A 259 -17.53 53.68 16.86
C LEU A 259 -18.16 55.00 17.31
N ASP A 260 -18.01 56.09 16.54
CA ASP A 260 -18.60 57.38 16.89
C ASP A 260 -20.14 57.32 16.98
N LYS A 261 -20.78 56.56 16.08
CA LYS A 261 -22.23 56.38 16.08
C LYS A 261 -22.67 55.46 17.22
N TYR A 262 -21.86 54.46 17.54
CA TYR A 262 -22.09 53.57 18.67
C TYR A 262 -21.94 54.32 20.01
N GLN A 263 -20.86 55.08 20.19
CA GLN A 263 -20.63 55.90 21.38
C GLN A 263 -21.73 56.94 21.57
N ALA A 264 -22.13 57.65 20.51
CA ALA A 264 -23.24 58.60 20.60
C ALA A 264 -24.57 57.94 21.02
N LEU A 265 -24.77 56.66 20.69
CA LEU A 265 -25.91 55.90 21.15
C LEU A 265 -25.75 55.46 22.61
N THR A 266 -24.55 55.04 23.03
CA THR A 266 -24.23 54.74 24.43
C THR A 266 -24.44 55.95 25.32
N ASP A 267 -23.93 57.11 24.93
CA ASP A 267 -24.11 58.38 25.65
C ASP A 267 -25.61 58.75 25.74
N ALA A 268 -26.39 58.49 24.69
CA ALA A 268 -27.84 58.70 24.70
C ALA A 268 -28.54 57.74 25.68
N TYR A 269 -28.10 56.48 25.81
CA TYR A 269 -28.60 55.56 26.83
C TYR A 269 -28.32 56.07 28.24
N GLU A 270 -27.11 56.61 28.48
CA GLU A 270 -26.72 57.18 29.77
C GLU A 270 -27.54 58.42 30.13
N SER A 271 -27.90 59.24 29.13
CA SER A 271 -28.75 60.42 29.31
C SER A 271 -30.22 60.09 29.67
N GLY A 272 -30.69 58.87 29.37
CA GLY A 272 -32.06 58.42 29.60
C GLY A 272 -33.13 59.03 28.69
N CYS A 273 -32.76 59.83 27.68
CA CYS A 273 -33.72 60.46 26.77
C CYS A 273 -34.17 59.50 25.66
N ALA A 274 -35.40 58.98 25.75
CA ALA A 274 -35.94 58.01 24.79
C ALA A 274 -35.95 58.50 23.33
N ALA A 275 -36.18 59.80 23.10
CA ALA A 275 -36.17 60.40 21.77
C ALA A 275 -34.76 60.41 21.16
N GLU A 276 -33.74 60.74 21.96
CA GLU A 276 -32.34 60.74 21.51
C GLU A 276 -31.83 59.33 21.24
N ILE A 277 -32.15 58.37 22.11
CA ILE A 277 -31.81 56.95 21.92
C ILE A 277 -32.36 56.45 20.57
N THR A 278 -33.63 56.74 20.29
CA THR A 278 -34.27 56.32 19.03
C THR A 278 -33.60 56.96 17.81
N ASN A 279 -33.24 58.25 17.91
CA ASN A 279 -32.60 58.95 16.81
C ASN A 279 -31.17 58.42 16.56
N LYS A 280 -30.37 58.24 17.61
CA LYS A 280 -29.00 57.71 17.51
C LYS A 280 -28.95 56.26 17.07
N SER A 281 -29.93 55.45 17.47
CA SER A 281 -30.11 54.08 16.95
C SER A 281 -30.37 54.09 15.43
N LYS A 282 -31.26 54.96 14.94
CA LYS A 282 -31.50 55.11 13.49
C LYS A 282 -30.27 55.57 12.73
N GLU A 283 -29.49 56.50 13.28
CA GLU A 283 -28.22 56.95 12.70
C GLU A 283 -27.23 55.78 12.56
N LEU A 284 -27.08 54.97 13.61
CA LEU A 284 -26.22 53.78 13.60
C LEU A 284 -26.68 52.76 12.57
N HIS A 285 -27.98 52.45 12.53
CA HIS A 285 -28.54 51.50 11.56
C HIS A 285 -28.29 51.96 10.12
N ARG A 286 -28.50 53.26 9.83
CA ARG A 286 -28.22 53.81 8.50
C ARG A 286 -26.74 53.69 8.13
N ALA A 287 -25.83 53.91 9.07
CA ALA A 287 -24.40 53.75 8.84
C ALA A 287 -24.03 52.29 8.49
N ILE A 288 -24.60 51.32 9.21
CA ILE A 288 -24.39 49.89 8.95
C ILE A 288 -24.95 49.49 7.56
N ILE A 289 -26.15 49.95 7.20
CA ILE A 289 -26.74 49.68 5.88
C ILE A 289 -25.85 50.26 4.76
N LEU A 290 -25.35 51.49 4.92
CA LEU A 290 -24.45 52.10 3.94
C LEU A 290 -23.15 51.31 3.80
N ALA A 291 -22.56 50.88 4.92
CA ALA A 291 -21.37 50.03 4.91
C ALA A 291 -21.64 48.69 4.21
N ALA A 292 -22.81 48.09 4.42
CA ALA A 292 -23.19 46.82 3.78
C ALA A 292 -23.36 46.98 2.26
N LYS A 293 -23.99 48.06 1.81
CA LYS A 293 -24.10 48.41 0.38
C LYS A 293 -22.73 48.61 -0.25
N ASP A 294 -21.81 49.27 0.46
CA ASP A 294 -20.44 49.47 0.00
C ASP A 294 -19.69 48.14 -0.19
N ILE A 295 -19.66 47.28 0.85
CA ILE A 295 -19.05 45.94 0.81
C ILE A 295 -19.65 45.10 -0.32
N ARG A 296 -20.98 45.11 -0.45
CA ARG A 296 -21.70 44.41 -1.52
C ARG A 296 -21.20 44.85 -2.91
N SER A 297 -21.21 46.16 -3.18
CA SER A 297 -20.85 46.70 -4.49
C SER A 297 -19.40 46.42 -4.88
N LYS A 298 -18.51 46.34 -3.89
CA LYS A 298 -17.07 46.14 -4.08
C LYS A 298 -16.70 44.67 -4.25
N TYR A 299 -17.20 43.80 -3.39
CA TYR A 299 -16.60 42.47 -3.20
C TYR A 299 -17.47 41.27 -3.59
N ILE A 300 -18.79 41.40 -3.73
CA ILE A 300 -19.65 40.26 -4.10
C ILE A 300 -19.81 40.19 -5.61
N ALA A 301 -19.16 39.20 -6.23
CA ALA A 301 -19.25 38.87 -7.65
C ALA A 301 -19.04 37.36 -7.91
N PRO A 302 -20.09 36.53 -7.79
CA PRO A 302 -20.05 35.15 -8.26
C PRO A 302 -19.73 35.09 -9.78
N PRO A 303 -18.89 34.15 -10.26
CA PRO A 303 -18.35 32.98 -9.56
C PRO A 303 -17.01 33.19 -8.84
N TYR A 304 -16.46 34.41 -8.79
CA TYR A 304 -15.15 34.68 -8.18
C TYR A 304 -15.21 34.72 -6.66
N THR A 305 -16.32 35.23 -6.12
CA THR A 305 -16.59 35.26 -4.69
C THR A 305 -17.85 34.49 -4.34
N THR A 306 -18.04 34.22 -3.05
CA THR A 306 -19.32 33.77 -2.49
C THR A 306 -20.45 34.76 -2.83
N ASP A 307 -21.68 34.24 -2.77
CA ASP A 307 -22.92 35.01 -2.91
C ASP A 307 -23.19 35.92 -1.72
N PHE A 308 -22.41 35.82 -0.65
CA PHE A 308 -22.45 36.73 0.49
C PHE A 308 -21.03 37.13 0.92
N ALA A 309 -20.93 38.20 1.71
CA ALA A 309 -19.68 38.62 2.36
C ALA A 309 -19.91 38.83 3.86
N ILE A 310 -18.83 38.85 4.64
CA ILE A 310 -18.92 39.09 6.09
C ILE A 310 -18.51 40.52 6.39
N MET A 311 -19.38 41.24 7.10
CA MET A 311 -19.03 42.50 7.75
C MET A 311 -18.62 42.19 9.19
N PHE A 312 -17.35 42.43 9.49
CA PHE A 312 -16.81 42.26 10.83
C PHE A 312 -16.99 43.53 11.66
N LEU A 313 -17.50 43.36 12.88
CA LEU A 313 -17.66 44.43 13.85
C LEU A 313 -16.73 44.17 15.04
N PRO A 314 -15.66 44.96 15.23
CA PRO A 314 -14.61 44.68 16.22
C PRO A 314 -15.08 44.63 17.69
N VAL A 315 -16.18 45.33 18.00
CA VAL A 315 -16.73 45.42 19.37
C VAL A 315 -17.96 44.54 19.50
N GLU A 316 -17.91 43.59 20.42
CA GLU A 316 -19.02 42.65 20.67
C GLU A 316 -20.31 43.40 21.08
N GLY A 317 -20.19 44.48 21.87
CA GLY A 317 -21.33 45.33 22.23
C GLY A 317 -22.01 46.03 21.06
N LEU A 318 -21.25 46.35 19.99
CA LEU A 318 -21.82 46.91 18.76
C LEU A 318 -22.57 45.83 17.97
N TYR A 319 -22.01 44.62 17.88
CA TYR A 319 -22.71 43.47 17.30
C TYR A 319 -24.01 43.15 18.06
N ALA A 320 -23.97 43.16 19.39
CA ALA A 320 -25.14 42.91 20.24
C ALA A 320 -26.26 43.94 20.00
N GLU A 321 -25.92 45.22 19.89
CA GLU A 321 -26.91 46.28 19.61
C GLU A 321 -27.58 46.08 18.25
N ILE A 322 -26.81 45.73 17.22
CA ILE A 322 -27.34 45.44 15.88
C ILE A 322 -28.19 44.16 15.90
N SER A 323 -27.74 43.13 16.62
CA SER A 323 -28.45 41.86 16.75
C SER A 323 -29.77 41.97 17.52
N ARG A 324 -29.91 42.98 18.40
CA ARG A 324 -31.16 43.26 19.10
C ARG A 324 -32.27 43.68 18.13
N HIS A 325 -31.91 44.24 16.97
CA HIS A 325 -32.84 44.63 15.92
C HIS A 325 -32.84 43.59 14.79
N GLY A 326 -33.57 42.49 14.99
CA GLY A 326 -33.62 41.36 14.05
C GLY A 326 -33.96 41.74 12.60
N ASP A 327 -34.82 42.76 12.41
CA ASP A 327 -35.19 43.26 11.08
C ASP A 327 -33.99 43.84 10.31
N LEU A 328 -33.05 44.47 11.01
CA LEU A 328 -31.84 45.00 10.40
C LEU A 328 -30.94 43.86 9.91
N LEU A 329 -30.70 42.85 10.74
CA LEU A 329 -29.93 41.66 10.33
C LEU A 329 -30.57 40.95 9.14
N HIS A 330 -31.90 40.84 9.14
CA HIS A 330 -32.63 40.26 8.01
C HIS A 330 -32.44 41.08 6.73
N THR A 331 -32.57 42.41 6.81
CA THR A 331 -32.36 43.32 5.68
C THR A 331 -30.94 43.21 5.11
N LEU A 332 -29.93 43.22 5.98
CA LEU A 332 -28.52 43.10 5.58
C LEU A 332 -28.23 41.78 4.87
N ARG A 333 -28.81 40.67 5.36
CA ARG A 333 -28.65 39.35 4.75
C ARG A 333 -29.40 39.20 3.44
N THR A 334 -30.67 39.59 3.39
CA THR A 334 -31.54 39.34 2.23
C THR A 334 -31.30 40.34 1.11
N GLU A 335 -31.21 41.64 1.42
CA GLU A 335 -31.11 42.70 0.40
C GLU A 335 -29.66 43.01 0.01
N HIS A 336 -28.70 42.83 0.91
CA HIS A 336 -27.29 43.17 0.66
C HIS A 336 -26.38 41.94 0.58
N GLN A 337 -26.87 40.74 0.95
CA GLN A 337 -26.08 39.51 1.08
C GLN A 337 -24.85 39.72 1.98
N ILE A 338 -25.04 40.44 3.08
CA ILE A 338 -24.01 40.67 4.09
C ILE A 338 -24.37 39.93 5.37
N LEU A 339 -23.46 39.08 5.85
CA LEU A 339 -23.53 38.47 7.16
C LEU A 339 -22.74 39.34 8.14
N VAL A 340 -23.38 39.78 9.23
CA VAL A 340 -22.71 40.56 10.27
C VAL A 340 -22.14 39.61 11.34
N ALA A 341 -20.89 39.81 11.73
CA ALA A 341 -20.25 39.01 12.77
C ALA A 341 -19.43 39.88 13.74
N GLY A 342 -19.60 39.63 15.03
CA GLY A 342 -18.67 40.09 16.09
C GLY A 342 -17.49 39.13 16.28
N PRO A 343 -16.54 39.45 17.17
CA PRO A 343 -15.36 38.61 17.44
C PRO A 343 -15.71 37.16 17.78
N SER A 344 -16.65 36.97 18.72
CA SER A 344 -16.97 35.62 19.22
C SER A 344 -17.65 34.76 18.15
N ASN A 345 -18.61 35.37 17.42
CA ASN A 345 -19.36 34.68 16.37
C ASN A 345 -18.47 34.39 15.14
N LEU A 346 -17.59 35.33 14.78
CA LEU A 346 -16.64 35.12 13.69
C LEU A 346 -15.71 33.95 14.02
N SER A 347 -15.12 33.91 15.23
CA SER A 347 -14.27 32.81 15.65
C SER A 347 -14.99 31.45 15.59
N ALA A 348 -16.23 31.38 16.05
CA ALA A 348 -17.05 30.17 15.98
C ALA A 348 -17.36 29.76 14.53
N PHE A 349 -17.69 30.73 13.67
CA PHE A 349 -17.96 30.51 12.26
C PHE A 349 -16.72 29.99 11.51
N LEU A 350 -15.56 30.61 11.74
CA LEU A 350 -14.28 30.19 11.15
C LEU A 350 -13.85 28.81 11.62
N SER A 351 -14.02 28.51 12.91
CA SER A 351 -13.74 27.18 13.48
C SER A 351 -14.62 26.10 12.82
N SER A 352 -15.90 26.42 12.60
CA SER A 352 -16.83 25.53 11.90
C SER A 352 -16.44 25.33 10.44
N LEU A 353 -16.02 26.39 9.74
CA LEU A 353 -15.49 26.29 8.38
C LEU A 353 -14.21 25.45 8.33
N GLN A 354 -13.31 25.60 9.30
CA GLN A 354 -12.07 24.83 9.38
C GLN A 354 -12.37 23.33 9.53
N MET A 355 -13.37 22.95 10.33
CA MET A 355 -13.81 21.57 10.44
C MET A 355 -14.35 21.05 9.10
N GLY A 356 -15.13 21.87 8.39
CA GLY A 356 -15.61 21.57 7.03
C GLY A 356 -14.46 21.33 6.03
N PHE A 357 -13.41 22.15 6.07
CA PHE A 357 -12.23 21.96 5.21
C PHE A 357 -11.46 20.68 5.55
N ARG A 358 -11.32 20.34 6.84
CA ARG A 358 -10.67 19.09 7.26
C ARG A 358 -11.43 17.87 6.75
N THR A 359 -12.76 17.87 6.87
CA THR A 359 -13.59 16.78 6.35
C THR A 359 -13.45 16.64 4.83
N LEU A 360 -13.53 17.74 4.08
CA LEU A 360 -13.39 17.71 2.62
C LEU A 360 -11.97 17.27 2.18
N ALA A 361 -10.93 17.68 2.90
CA ALA A 361 -9.56 17.25 2.61
C ALA A 361 -9.37 15.74 2.85
N ILE A 362 -10.02 15.18 3.88
CA ILE A 362 -10.04 13.74 4.15
C ILE A 362 -10.80 12.99 3.04
N GLU A 363 -11.93 13.51 2.58
CA GLU A 363 -12.69 12.93 1.47
C GLU A 363 -11.87 12.88 0.17
N LYS A 364 -11.19 13.98 -0.19
CA LYS A 364 -10.32 14.01 -1.39
C LYS A 364 -9.19 12.98 -1.32
N ARG A 365 -8.47 12.90 -0.20
CA ARG A 365 -7.41 11.90 -0.01
C ARG A 365 -7.96 10.47 -0.06
N SER A 366 -9.18 10.26 0.43
CA SER A 366 -9.85 8.96 0.35
C SER A 366 -10.22 8.59 -1.09
N SER A 367 -10.63 9.56 -1.91
CA SER A 367 -10.87 9.35 -3.35
C SER A 367 -9.58 9.07 -4.14
N GLU A 368 -8.46 9.70 -3.79
CA GLU A 368 -7.15 9.41 -4.38
C GLU A 368 -6.70 7.98 -4.07
N VAL A 369 -6.87 7.54 -2.82
CA VAL A 369 -6.61 6.14 -2.42
C VAL A 369 -7.50 5.16 -3.19
N TRP A 370 -8.78 5.47 -3.38
CA TRP A 370 -9.69 4.63 -4.18
C TRP A 370 -9.29 4.54 -5.65
N THR A 371 -8.77 5.64 -6.21
CA THR A 371 -8.28 5.68 -7.59
C THR A 371 -7.03 4.80 -7.73
N LEU A 372 -6.07 4.94 -6.81
CA LEU A 372 -4.86 4.11 -6.76
C LEU A 372 -5.19 2.62 -6.58
N LEU A 373 -6.14 2.28 -5.70
CA LEU A 373 -6.59 0.90 -5.53
C LEU A 373 -7.29 0.35 -6.79
N SER A 374 -7.98 1.19 -7.55
CA SER A 374 -8.60 0.80 -8.82
C SER A 374 -7.55 0.52 -9.91
N GLU A 375 -6.48 1.30 -9.96
CA GLU A 375 -5.33 1.04 -10.83
C GLU A 375 -4.65 -0.29 -10.45
N ILE A 376 -4.39 -0.51 -9.15
CA ILE A 376 -3.80 -1.76 -8.65
C ILE A 376 -4.70 -2.96 -8.97
N LYS A 377 -6.03 -2.83 -8.78
CA LYS A 377 -7.00 -3.88 -9.13
C LYS A 377 -6.93 -4.23 -10.63
N THR A 378 -6.74 -3.24 -11.48
CA THR A 378 -6.62 -3.44 -12.93
C THR A 378 -5.33 -4.17 -13.28
N GLU A 379 -4.20 -3.80 -12.66
CA GLU A 379 -2.92 -4.51 -12.82
C GLU A 379 -2.97 -5.95 -12.28
N PHE A 380 -3.63 -6.18 -11.14
CA PHE A 380 -3.86 -7.54 -10.63
C PHE A 380 -4.74 -8.38 -11.56
N GLY A 381 -5.73 -7.77 -12.22
CA GLY A 381 -6.51 -8.42 -13.27
C GLY A 381 -5.65 -8.87 -14.45
N LYS A 382 -4.72 -8.01 -14.92
CA LYS A 382 -3.76 -8.36 -15.97
C LYS A 382 -2.84 -9.51 -15.53
N PHE A 383 -2.35 -9.48 -14.30
CA PHE A 383 -1.55 -10.57 -13.74
C PHE A 383 -2.32 -11.90 -13.72
N GLY A 384 -3.59 -11.89 -13.32
CA GLY A 384 -4.48 -13.06 -13.38
C GLY A 384 -4.59 -13.65 -14.78
N THR A 385 -4.81 -12.81 -15.80
CA THR A 385 -4.87 -13.28 -17.20
C THR A 385 -3.53 -13.84 -17.71
N ALA A 386 -2.40 -13.32 -17.23
CA ALA A 386 -1.09 -13.88 -17.54
C ALA A 386 -0.90 -15.26 -16.91
N LEU A 387 -1.34 -15.44 -15.65
CA LEU A 387 -1.30 -16.71 -14.95
C LEU A 387 -2.18 -17.78 -15.62
N GLU A 388 -3.38 -17.41 -16.07
CA GLU A 388 -4.26 -18.30 -16.83
C GLU A 388 -3.61 -18.79 -18.13
N LYS A 389 -2.90 -17.90 -18.85
CA LYS A 389 -2.13 -18.28 -20.04
C LYS A 389 -1.03 -19.28 -19.72
N VAL A 390 -0.32 -19.09 -18.60
CA VAL A 390 0.72 -20.02 -18.14
C VAL A 390 0.10 -21.38 -17.79
N GLN A 391 -1.00 -21.40 -17.05
CA GLN A 391 -1.72 -22.63 -16.71
C GLN A 391 -2.17 -23.39 -17.96
N LYS A 392 -2.70 -22.67 -18.95
CA LYS A 392 -3.12 -23.27 -20.22
C LYS A 392 -1.95 -23.92 -20.96
N LYS A 393 -0.80 -23.24 -21.03
CA LYS A 393 0.41 -23.81 -21.65
C LYS A 393 0.95 -25.03 -20.89
N LEU A 394 0.89 -25.03 -19.56
CA LEU A 394 1.26 -26.20 -18.75
C LEU A 394 0.32 -27.39 -18.99
N SER A 395 -0.99 -27.13 -19.11
CA SER A 395 -1.97 -28.17 -19.46
C SER A 395 -1.74 -28.72 -20.86
N GLU A 396 -1.46 -27.87 -21.85
CA GLU A 396 -1.08 -28.28 -23.20
C GLU A 396 0.20 -29.14 -23.19
N ALA A 397 1.22 -28.73 -22.43
CA ALA A 397 2.45 -29.51 -22.26
C ALA A 397 2.19 -30.88 -21.63
N ASN A 398 1.32 -30.96 -20.61
CA ASN A 398 0.90 -32.23 -20.01
C ASN A 398 0.22 -33.15 -21.04
N ASN A 399 -0.70 -32.62 -21.84
CA ASN A 399 -1.37 -33.40 -22.89
C ASN A 399 -0.38 -33.97 -23.91
N VAL A 400 0.67 -33.22 -24.26
CA VAL A 400 1.74 -33.71 -25.17
C VAL A 400 2.53 -34.85 -24.52
N ILE A 401 2.85 -34.73 -23.22
CA ILE A 401 3.52 -35.79 -22.45
C ILE A 401 2.66 -37.06 -22.42
N ASP A 402 1.35 -36.94 -22.20
CA ASP A 402 0.42 -38.07 -22.18
C ASP A 402 0.36 -38.78 -23.54
N GLN A 403 0.28 -38.03 -24.65
CA GLN A 403 0.31 -38.59 -25.99
C GLN A 403 1.63 -39.30 -26.30
N ALA A 404 2.77 -38.71 -25.90
CA ALA A 404 4.07 -39.36 -26.01
C ALA A 404 4.13 -40.67 -25.21
N GLY A 405 3.55 -40.70 -24.02
CA GLY A 405 3.42 -41.91 -23.19
C GLY A 405 2.56 -43.01 -23.82
N VAL A 406 1.47 -42.66 -24.53
CA VAL A 406 0.66 -43.62 -25.30
C VAL A 406 1.47 -44.19 -26.47
N ARG A 407 2.19 -43.33 -27.19
CA ARG A 407 3.01 -43.73 -28.34
C ARG A 407 4.17 -44.63 -27.92
N ARG A 408 4.83 -44.31 -26.79
CA ARG A 408 5.85 -45.15 -26.13
C ARG A 408 5.28 -46.55 -25.82
N ARG A 409 4.12 -46.64 -25.17
CA ARG A 409 3.44 -47.91 -24.86
C ARG A 409 3.01 -48.69 -26.10
N ALA A 410 2.66 -48.01 -27.20
CA ALA A 410 2.35 -48.66 -28.47
C ALA A 410 3.60 -49.21 -29.17
N ILE A 411 4.73 -48.49 -29.07
CA ILE A 411 6.04 -48.92 -29.57
C ILE A 411 6.56 -50.12 -28.75
N GLU A 412 6.52 -50.07 -27.42
CA GLU A 412 6.84 -51.23 -26.55
C GLU A 412 6.02 -52.46 -26.92
N ARG A 413 4.69 -52.31 -27.09
CA ARG A 413 3.84 -53.44 -27.49
C ARG A 413 4.20 -54.01 -28.87
N LYS A 414 4.69 -53.20 -29.80
CA LYS A 414 5.15 -53.68 -31.12
C LYS A 414 6.52 -54.34 -31.05
N LEU A 415 7.44 -53.80 -30.25
CA LEU A 415 8.77 -54.37 -30.02
C LEU A 415 8.67 -55.74 -29.35
N ASN A 416 7.86 -55.86 -28.28
CA ASN A 416 7.63 -57.15 -27.61
C ASN A 416 7.01 -58.19 -28.56
N LYS A 417 6.18 -57.75 -29.53
CA LYS A 417 5.59 -58.63 -30.55
C LYS A 417 6.58 -59.11 -31.61
N VAL A 418 7.68 -58.38 -31.80
CA VAL A 418 8.76 -58.76 -32.74
C VAL A 418 9.76 -59.70 -32.08
N GLU A 419 9.96 -59.60 -30.75
CA GLU A 419 10.71 -60.60 -29.97
C GLU A 419 9.99 -61.96 -29.86
N GLU A 420 8.66 -62.01 -30.06
CA GLU A 420 7.85 -63.24 -29.97
C GLU A 420 7.66 -63.99 -31.32
N LEU A 421 8.30 -63.58 -32.43
CA LEU A 421 8.22 -64.30 -33.71
C LEU A 421 9.26 -65.45 -33.79
N PRO A 422 8.85 -66.72 -33.94
CA PRO A 422 9.77 -67.82 -34.24
C PRO A 422 10.20 -67.79 -35.71
N GLU A 423 11.45 -68.19 -35.98
CA GLU A 423 12.06 -68.25 -37.31
C GLU A 423 11.17 -68.93 -38.37
N GLY A 424 11.02 -68.27 -39.52
CA GLY A 424 10.27 -68.76 -40.68
C GLY A 424 11.02 -69.85 -41.48
N PRO A 425 10.34 -70.53 -42.42
CA PRO A 425 10.45 -71.97 -42.65
C PRO A 425 11.55 -72.43 -43.61
N THR A 426 11.99 -73.67 -43.40
CA THR A 426 12.88 -74.48 -44.23
C THR A 426 12.33 -74.71 -45.64
N VAL A 427 13.13 -74.38 -46.66
CA VAL A 427 12.90 -74.68 -48.08
C VAL A 427 13.15 -76.16 -48.35
N LYS A 428 12.15 -76.90 -48.84
CA LYS A 428 12.32 -78.24 -49.43
C LYS A 428 12.46 -78.12 -50.96
N SER A 429 13.54 -78.70 -51.50
CA SER A 429 13.74 -78.95 -52.92
C SER A 429 12.87 -80.12 -53.40
N VAL A 430 12.22 -79.96 -54.55
CA VAL A 430 11.76 -81.08 -55.39
C VAL A 430 12.24 -80.81 -56.81
N LEU A 431 13.06 -81.76 -57.29
CA LEU A 431 13.74 -81.93 -58.58
C LEU A 431 14.96 -81.04 -58.86
#